data_AF-A0A3L9DVW7-F1
#
_entry.id   AF-A0A3L9DVW7-F1
#
_cell.length_a   1.000
_cell.length_b   1.000
_cell.length_c   1.000
_cell.angle_alpha   90.00
_cell.angle_beta   90.00
_cell.angle_gamma   90.00
#
_symmetry.space_group_name_H-M   'P 1'
#
loop_
_entity.id
_entity.type
_entity.pdbx_description
1 polymer ?
#
loop_
_entity_poly.entity_id
_entity_poly.type
_entity_poly.pdbx_seq_one_letter_code
_entity_poly.pdbx_strand_id
1 'polypeptide(L)' 'MFYLIIAILIVLYYFFRAPKTIKNTLSIILVVGLIALLLVLASMTFMKILQSPPELFIGIGMLVLAHRTLKDINNLSEK' A
#
# COMPACT_ATOMS: atom_id res chain seq x y z
N MET A 1 16.76 -17.22 24.44
CA MET A 1 15.54 -17.32 25.28
C MET A 1 15.36 -16.10 26.17
N PHE A 2 16.33 -15.74 27.01
CA PHE A 2 16.27 -14.58 27.91
C PHE A 2 16.01 -13.22 27.21
N TYR A 3 16.68 -12.93 26.09
CA TYR A 3 16.51 -11.66 25.37
C TYR A 3 15.11 -11.46 24.77
N LEU A 4 14.43 -12.53 24.36
CA LEU A 4 13.06 -12.45 23.84
C LEU A 4 12.07 -12.07 24.95
N ILE A 5 12.26 -12.62 26.15
CA ILE A 5 11.45 -12.30 27.32
C ILE A 5 11.62 -10.83 27.69
N ILE A 6 12.86 -10.32 27.66
CA ILE A 6 13.16 -8.90 27.91
C ILE A 6 12.51 -8.00 26.85
N ALA A 7 12.63 -8.35 25.57
CA ALA A 7 12.02 -7.58 24.48
C ALA A 7 10.49 -7.50 24.64
N ILE A 8 9.85 -8.62 24.98
CA ILE A 8 8.40 -8.69 25.24
C ILE A 8 8.03 -7.83 26.45
N LEU A 9 8.78 -7.89 27.56
CA LEU A 9 8.56 -7.05 28.74
C LEU A 9 8.64 -5.55 28.41
N ILE A 10 9.60 -5.15 27.57
CA ILE A 10 9.76 -3.75 27.13
C ILE A 10 8.55 -3.31 26.29
N VAL A 11 8.10 -4.16 25.36
CA VAL A 11 6.91 -3.87 24.53
C VAL A 11 5.65 -3.75 25.39
N LEU A 12 5.46 -4.66 26.35
CA LEU A 12 4.33 -4.61 27.29
C LEU A 12 4.38 -3.33 28.14
N TYR A 13 5.55 -2.96 28.66
CA TYR A 13 5.72 -1.71 29.40
C TYR A 13 5.31 -0.49 28.56
N TYR A 14 5.72 -0.46 27.29
CA TYR A 14 5.37 0.62 26.37
C TYR A 14 3.86 0.72 26.09
N PHE A 15 3.18 -0.41 25.93
CA PHE A 15 1.75 -0.44 25.66
C PHE A 15 0.93 0.00 26.88
N PHE A 16 1.25 -0.58 28.05
CA PHE A 16 0.43 -0.47 29.25
C PHE A 16 0.82 0.68 30.20
N ARG A 17 2.10 1.06 30.30
CA ARG A 17 2.59 1.91 31.40
C ARG A 17 3.43 3.12 30.99
N ALA A 18 3.85 3.22 29.73
CA ALA A 18 4.68 4.34 29.30
C ALA A 18 3.94 5.70 29.44
N PRO A 19 4.66 6.77 29.88
CA PRO A 19 4.10 8.10 29.99
C PRO A 19 3.72 8.65 28.61
N LYS A 20 2.72 9.54 28.58
CA LYS A 20 2.12 10.06 27.35
C LYS A 20 3.16 10.65 26.38
N THR A 21 4.19 11.31 26.89
CA THR A 21 5.29 11.89 26.08
C THR A 21 6.04 10.82 25.28
N ILE A 22 6.38 9.70 25.91
CA ILE A 22 7.12 8.60 25.28
C ILE A 22 6.25 7.87 24.26
N LYS A 23 4.97 7.66 24.58
CA LYS A 23 4.00 7.06 23.64
C LYS A 23 3.80 7.94 22.41
N ASN A 24 3.79 9.26 22.56
CA ASN A 24 3.67 10.19 21.44
C ASN A 24 4.89 10.15 20.52
N THR A 25 6.11 10.16 21.08
CA THR A 25 7.34 10.02 20.31
C THR A 25 7.38 8.70 19.54
N LEU A 26 7.04 7.57 20.19
CA LEU A 26 6.99 6.28 19.52
C LEU A 26 5.94 6.25 18.40
N SER A 27 4.76 6.82 18.63
CA SER A 27 3.69 6.92 17.62
C SER A 27 4.17 7.69 16.39
N ILE A 28 4.85 8.83 16.58
CA ILE A 28 5.41 9.62 15.47
C ILE A 28 6.49 8.82 14.72
N ILE A 29 7.38 8.14 15.43
CA ILE A 29 8.41 7.28 14.81
C ILE A 29 7.75 6.17 13.98
N LEU A 30 6.71 5.52 14.51
CA LEU A 30 5.97 4.49 13.79
C LEU A 30 5.29 5.04 12.54
N VAL A 31 4.62 6.19 12.64
CA VAL A 31 3.95 6.83 11.50
C VAL A 31 4.96 7.23 10.43
N VAL A 32 6.06 7.88 10.79
CA VAL A 32 7.12 8.26 9.85
C VAL A 32 7.75 7.03 9.20
N GLY A 33 8.02 5.98 9.99
CA GLY A 33 8.54 4.71 9.48
C GLY A 33 7.56 4.04 8.50
N LEU A 34 6.26 4.08 8.81
CA LEU A 34 5.21 3.55 7.93
C LEU A 34 5.14 4.33 6.61
N ILE A 35 5.19 5.67 6.68
CA ILE A 35 5.18 6.54 5.50
C ILE A 35 6.41 6.28 4.64
N ALA A 36 7.60 6.18 5.23
CA ALA A 36 8.83 5.88 4.51
C ALA A 36 8.77 4.50 3.83
N LEU A 37 8.26 3.48 4.53
CA LEU A 37 8.06 2.15 3.97
C LEU A 37 7.09 2.18 2.78
N LEU A 38 5.96 2.87 2.93
CA LEU A 38 4.96 3.01 1.85
C LEU A 38 5.53 3.74 0.65
N LEU A 39 6.31 4.80 0.85
CA LEU A 39 6.98 5.51 -0.24
C LEU A 39 7.94 4.60 -1.00
N VAL A 40 8.79 3.84 -0.30
CA VAL A 40 9.73 2.91 -0.94
C VAL A 40 8.97 1.82 -1.72
N LEU A 41 7.92 1.26 -1.13
CA LEU A 41 7.07 0.26 -1.80
C LEU A 41 6.38 0.84 -3.03
N ALA A 42 5.86 2.07 -2.95
CA ALA A 42 5.24 2.76 -4.08
C ALA A 42 6.24 3.02 -5.20
N SER A 43 7.44 3.51 -4.87
CA SER A 43 8.52 3.72 -5.85
C SER A 43 8.94 2.40 -6.52
N MET A 44 9.11 1.33 -5.75
CA MET A 44 9.43 0.00 -6.30
C MET A 44 8.32 -0.52 -7.19
N THR A 45 7.07 -0.37 -6.78
CA THR A 45 5.90 -0.81 -7.54
C THR A 45 5.80 -0.05 -8.86
N PHE A 46 6.01 1.27 -8.84
CA PHE A 46 6.02 2.09 -10.03
C PHE A 46 7.09 1.64 -11.04
N MET A 47 8.31 1.41 -10.57
CA MET A 47 9.39 0.89 -11.41
C MET A 47 9.06 -0.49 -11.98
N LYS A 48 8.49 -1.39 -11.17
CA LYS A 48 8.06 -2.72 -11.64
C LYS A 48 6.92 -2.68 -12.65
N ILE A 49 5.98 -1.73 -12.52
CA ILE A 49 4.92 -1.52 -13.51
C ILE A 49 5.56 -1.08 -14.82
N LEU A 50 6.49 -0.13 -14.81
CA LEU A 50 7.12 0.33 -16.04
C LEU A 50 7.99 -0.75 -16.72
N GLN A 51 8.62 -1.62 -15.94
CA GLN A 51 9.36 -2.79 -16.42
C GLN A 51 8.45 -3.98 -16.76
N SER A 52 7.13 -3.89 -16.54
CA SER A 52 6.22 -5.00 -16.78
C SER A 52 6.05 -5.27 -18.28
N PRO A 53 5.69 -6.51 -18.65
CA PRO A 53 5.56 -6.89 -20.05
C PRO A 53 4.55 -5.98 -20.80
N PRO A 54 4.86 -5.51 -22.03
CA PRO A 54 3.99 -4.63 -22.81
C PRO A 54 2.57 -5.18 -23.03
N GLU A 55 2.42 -6.51 -22.97
CA GLU A 55 1.17 -7.23 -23.13
C GLU A 55 0.13 -6.82 -22.07
N LEU A 56 0.55 -6.50 -20.85
CA LEU A 56 -0.36 -6.01 -19.81
C LEU A 56 -0.94 -4.64 -20.17
N PHE A 57 -0.11 -3.75 -20.71
CA PHE A 57 -0.54 -2.42 -21.14
C PHE A 57 -1.47 -2.49 -22.35
N ILE A 58 -1.15 -3.35 -23.32
CA ILE A 58 -1.99 -3.58 -24.50
C ILE A 58 -3.33 -4.20 -24.08
N GLY A 59 -3.31 -5.18 -23.17
CA GLY A 59 -4.50 -5.82 -22.63
C GLY A 59 -5.45 -4.84 -21.95
N ILE A 60 -4.92 -3.93 -21.12
CA ILE A 60 -5.69 -2.84 -20.51
C ILE A 60 -6.30 -1.93 -21.59
N GLY A 61 -5.53 -1.56 -22.61
CA GLY A 61 -6.01 -0.76 -23.74
C GLY A 61 -7.17 -1.43 -24.48
N MET A 62 -7.05 -2.73 -24.78
CA MET A 62 -8.11 -3.51 -25.42
C MET A 62 -9.37 -3.62 -24.56
N LEU A 63 -9.22 -3.70 -23.24
CA LEU A 63 -10.34 -3.77 -22.29
C LEU A 63 -11.12 -2.44 -22.24
N VAL A 64 -10.41 -1.31 -22.30
CA VAL A 64 -11.03 0.02 -22.42
C VAL A 64 -11.79 0.16 -23.73
N LEU A 65 -11.20 -0.30 -24.85
CA LEU A 65 -11.86 -0.29 -26.15
C LEU A 65 -13.11 -1.17 -26.16
N ALA A 66 -13.03 -2.38 -25.59
CA ALA A 66 -14.17 -3.29 -25.46
C ALA A 66 -15.30 -2.68 -24.62
N HIS A 67 -14.99 -1.96 -23.54
CA HIS A 67 -16.00 -1.27 -22.75
C HIS A 67 -16.67 -0.13 -23.54
N ARG A 68 -15.89 0.63 -24.32
CA ARG A 68 -16.45 1.69 -25.18
C ARG A 68 -17.33 1.13 -26.29
N THR A 69 -16.92 0.05 -26.95
CA THR A 69 -17.74 -0.55 -28.01
C THR A 69 -19.03 -1.15 -27.45
N LEU A 70 -19.01 -1.78 -26.28
CA LEU A 70 -20.23 -2.24 -25.60
C LEU A 70 -21.17 -1.07 -25.25
N LYS A 71 -20.62 0.05 -24.78
CA LYS A 71 -21.40 1.26 -24.49
C LYS A 71 -22.00 1.85 -25.77
N ASP A 72 -21.25 1.89 -26.87
CA ASP A 72 -21.74 2.39 -28.15
C ASP A 72 -22.85 1.49 -28.74
N ILE A 73 -22.72 0.16 -28.60
CA ILE A 73 -23.77 -0.80 -29.00
C ILE A 73 -25.05 -0.58 -28.17
N ASN A 74 -24.94 -0.41 -26.85
CA ASN A 74 -26.11 -0.14 -26.00
C ASN A 74 -26.79 1.18 -26.38
N ASN A 75 -26.02 2.24 -26.65
CA ASN A 75 -26.56 3.52 -27.09
C ASN A 75 -27.22 3.46 -28.48
N LEU A 76 -26.80 2.54 -29.34
CA LEU A 76 -27.45 2.28 -30.64
C LEU A 76 -28.73 1.43 -30.49
N SER A 77 -28.83 0.60 -29.44
CA SER A 77 -29.99 -0.25 -29.16
C SER A 77 -31.14 0.46 -28.44
N GLU A 78 -30.90 1.62 -27.81
CA GLU A 78 -31.93 2.44 -27.15
C GLU A 78 -32.70 3.39 -28.08
N LYS A 79 -32.48 3.31 -29.39
CA LYS A 79 -33.17 4.13 -30.41
C LYS A 79 -34.06 3.28 -31.31
#